data_AF-A0A2T2U634-F1
#
_entry.id   AF-A0A2T2U634-F1
#
_cell.length_a   1.000
_cell.length_b   1.000
_cell.length_c   1.000
_cell.angle_alpha   90.00
_cell.angle_beta   90.00
_cell.angle_gamma   90.00
#
_symmetry.space_group_name_H-M   'P 1'
#
loop_
_entity.id
_entity.type
_entity.pdbx_description
1 polymer ?
#
loop_
_entity_poly.entity_id
_entity_poly.type
_entity_poly.pdbx_seq_one_letter_code
_entity_poly.pdbx_strand_id
1 'polypeptide(L)' 'MVKRRARQAGIEKDISPHSMRATGITSFLENGGELEAAQRIAAHSDSRTTGPHDRRDQRIEQGEIERVRFG' A
#
# COMPACT_ATOMS: atom_id res chain seq x y z
N MET A 1 -1.77 -21.62 -3.92
CA MET A 1 -3.11 -21.00 -4.02
C MET A 1 -3.08 -19.64 -4.73
N VAL A 2 -2.35 -18.63 -4.22
CA VAL A 2 -2.32 -17.27 -4.81
C VAL A 2 -1.85 -17.26 -6.27
N LYS A 3 -0.71 -17.86 -6.60
CA LYS A 3 -0.19 -17.91 -7.99
C LYS A 3 -1.17 -18.52 -9.00
N ARG A 4 -1.91 -19.56 -8.58
CA ARG A 4 -2.96 -20.19 -9.43
C ARG A 4 -4.10 -19.21 -9.72
N ARG A 5 -4.58 -18.50 -8.70
CA ARG A 5 -5.62 -17.47 -8.85
C ARG A 5 -5.14 -16.29 -9.68
N ALA A 6 -3.89 -15.86 -9.50
CA ALA A 6 -3.24 -14.83 -10.30
C ALA A 6 -3.29 -15.17 -11.79
N ARG A 7 -2.88 -16.39 -12.15
CA ARG A 7 -2.93 -16.90 -13.52
C ARG A 7 -4.35 -16.93 -14.08
N GLN A 8 -5.33 -17.37 -13.29
CA GLN A 8 -6.74 -17.38 -13.70
C GLN A 8 -7.31 -15.98 -13.92
N ALA A 9 -6.81 -14.98 -13.20
CA ALA A 9 -7.20 -13.58 -13.32
C ALA A 9 -6.40 -12.80 -14.38
N GLY A 10 -5.50 -13.44 -15.13
CA GLY A 10 -4.64 -12.76 -16.10
C GLY A 10 -3.60 -11.81 -15.49
N ILE A 11 -3.27 -11.99 -14.20
CA ILE A 11 -2.26 -11.17 -13.53
C ILE A 11 -0.88 -11.74 -13.88
N GLU A 12 -0.13 -11.00 -14.71
CA GLU A 12 1.22 -11.37 -15.14
C GLU A 12 2.30 -11.08 -14.09
N LYS A 13 2.05 -10.10 -13.21
CA LYS A 13 2.97 -9.78 -12.10
C LYS A 13 3.07 -10.95 -11.12
N ASP A 14 4.28 -11.20 -10.60
CA ASP A 14 4.46 -12.16 -9.52
C ASP A 14 3.84 -11.61 -8.23
N ILE A 15 2.72 -12.21 -7.84
CA ILE A 15 2.01 -11.87 -6.61
C ILE A 15 2.07 -13.02 -5.60
N SER A 16 2.28 -12.63 -4.36
CA SER A 16 2.40 -13.51 -3.20
C SER A 16 1.49 -13.02 -2.06
N PRO A 17 1.23 -13.86 -1.05
CA PRO A 17 0.56 -13.41 0.17
C PRO A 17 1.22 -12.17 0.79
N HIS A 18 2.54 -12.03 0.70
CA HIS A 18 3.27 -10.86 1.17
C HIS A 18 2.91 -9.60 0.37
N SER A 19 2.89 -9.69 -0.97
CA SER A 19 2.45 -8.55 -1.81
C SER A 19 0.99 -8.16 -1.55
N MET A 20 0.11 -9.14 -1.33
CA MET A 20 -1.30 -8.87 -1.01
C MET A 20 -1.45 -8.20 0.36
N ARG A 21 -0.65 -8.60 1.35
CA ARG A 21 -0.60 -7.95 2.67
C ARG A 21 -0.15 -6.49 2.54
N ALA A 22 0.90 -6.22 1.77
CA ALA A 22 1.35 -4.86 1.50
C ALA A 22 0.27 -4.01 0.82
N THR A 23 -0.41 -4.57 -0.20
CA THR A 23 -1.54 -3.90 -0.87
C THR A 23 -2.69 -3.62 0.09
N GLY A 24 -3.04 -4.57 0.97
CA GLY A 24 -4.10 -4.40 1.95
C GLY A 24 -3.82 -3.27 2.95
N ILE A 25 -2.59 -3.22 3.50
CA ILE A 25 -2.17 -2.14 4.41
C ILE A 25 -2.22 -0.79 3.69
N THR A 26 -1.65 -0.71 2.49
CA THR A 26 -1.63 0.52 1.68
C THR A 26 -3.04 1.01 1.40
N SER A 27 -3.92 0.11 0.93
CA SER A 27 -5.31 0.45 0.60
C SER A 27 -6.08 0.93 1.85
N PHE A 28 -5.89 0.27 2.99
CA PHE A 28 -6.53 0.69 4.24
C PHE A 28 -6.16 2.13 4.62
N LEU A 29 -4.86 2.47 4.56
CA LEU A 29 -4.35 3.81 4.87
C LEU A 29 -4.82 4.86 3.86
N GLU A 30 -4.82 4.53 2.57
CA GLU A 30 -5.31 5.42 1.52
C GLU A 30 -6.81 5.73 1.65
N ASN A 31 -7.59 4.82 2.23
CA ASN A 31 -9.01 5.02 2.52
C ASN A 31 -9.27 5.68 3.89
N GLY A 32 -8.27 6.35 4.47
CA GLY A 32 -8.41 7.12 5.71
C GLY A 32 -8.24 6.29 6.99
N GLY A 33 -7.76 5.05 6.87
CA GLY A 33 -7.41 4.23 8.03
C GLY A 33 -6.25 4.82 8.84
N GLU A 34 -6.30 4.63 10.15
CA GLU A 34 -5.24 5.07 11.07
C GLU A 34 -4.01 4.16 11.02
N LEU A 35 -2.79 4.73 11.10
CA LEU A 35 -1.53 3.98 11.07
C LEU A 35 -1.45 2.94 12.19
N GLU A 36 -1.89 3.32 13.38
CA GLU A 36 -2.07 2.48 14.56
C GLU A 36 -2.96 1.25 14.30
N ALA A 37 -4.07 1.45 13.60
CA ALA A 37 -4.99 0.37 13.26
C ALA A 37 -4.38 -0.56 12.21
N ALA A 38 -3.72 0.01 11.19
CA ALA A 38 -3.01 -0.75 10.17
C ALA A 38 -1.89 -1.62 10.78
N GLN A 39 -1.15 -1.08 11.77
CA GLN A 39 -0.13 -1.80 12.51
C GLN A 39 -0.72 -2.99 13.27
N ARG A 40 -1.85 -2.81 13.96
CA ARG A 40 -2.55 -3.89 14.67
C ARG A 40 -3.08 -4.97 13.73
N ILE A 41 -3.72 -4.58 12.63
CA ILE A 41 -4.22 -5.51 11.60
C ILE A 41 -3.07 -6.33 11.00
N ALA A 42 -1.92 -5.70 10.79
CA ALA A 42 -0.73 -6.36 10.29
C ALA A 42 0.01 -7.18 11.35
N ALA A 43 -0.29 -7.04 12.64
CA ALA A 43 0.48 -7.60 13.75
C ALA A 43 1.97 -7.18 13.72
N HIS A 44 2.22 -5.90 13.39
CA HIS A 44 3.55 -5.31 13.43
C HIS A 44 3.89 -4.85 14.85
N SER A 45 5.03 -5.30 15.38
CA SER A 45 5.52 -4.89 16.70
C SER A 45 6.04 -3.45 16.73
N ASP A 46 6.39 -2.90 15.57
CA ASP A 46 7.00 -1.58 15.44
C ASP A 46 6.33 -0.81 14.29
N SER A 47 5.94 0.44 14.57
CA SER A 47 5.31 1.34 13.59
C SER A 47 6.20 1.60 12.38
N ARG A 48 7.53 1.51 12.52
CA ARG A 48 8.50 1.64 11.41
C ARG A 48 8.34 0.58 10.33
N THR A 49 7.73 -0.57 10.66
CA THR A 49 7.41 -1.62 9.68
C THR A 49 6.08 -1.40 8.96
N THR A 50 5.24 -0.50 9.48
CA THR A 50 3.95 -0.12 8.87
C THR A 50 4.06 1.19 8.08
N GLY A 51 4.84 2.15 8.57
CA GLY A 51 5.01 3.49 7.98
C GLY A 51 5.27 3.51 6.47
N PRO A 52 6.14 2.65 5.90
CA PRO A 52 6.38 2.62 4.45
C PRO A 52 5.15 2.34 3.56
N HIS A 53 4.05 1.87 4.15
CA HIS A 53 2.77 1.66 3.45
C HIS A 53 1.88 2.91 3.45
N ASP A 54 2.16 3.91 4.29
CA ASP A 54 1.46 5.19 4.26
C ASP A 54 2.08 6.08 3.18
N ARG A 55 1.39 6.19 2.04
CA ARG A 55 1.85 6.96 0.87
C ARG A 55 1.10 8.27 0.68
N ARG A 56 0.31 8.69 1.68
CA ARG A 56 -0.51 9.90 1.58
C ARG A 56 0.36 11.15 1.39
N ASP A 57 1.46 11.24 2.14
CA ASP A 57 2.41 12.35 2.04
C ASP A 57 3.12 12.39 0.67
N GLN A 58 3.56 11.23 0.17
CA GLN A 58 4.21 11.11 -1.15
C GLN A 58 3.29 11.55 -2.30
N ARG A 59 1.97 11.31 -2.17
CA ARG A 59 0.98 11.72 -3.16
C ARG A 59 0.74 13.23 -3.15
N ILE A 60 0.78 13.86 -1.96
CA ILE A 60 0.69 15.32 -1.83
C ILE A 60 1.92 15.96 -2.51
N GLU A 61 3.12 15.48 -2.19
CA GLU A 61 4.37 15.96 -2.80
C GLU A 61 4.37 15.85 -4.33
N GLN A 62 3.92 14.71 -4.89
CA GLN A 62 3.80 14.55 -6.34
C GLN A 62 2.83 15.57 -6.97
N GLY A 63 1.67 15.78 -6.35
CA GLY A 63 0.70 16.75 -6.84
C GLY A 63 1.22 18.19 -6.80
N GLU A 64 2.06 18.55 -5.82
CA GLU A 64 2.72 19.85 -5.78
C GLU A 64 3.74 20.04 -6.90
N ILE A 65 4.57 19.01 -7.17
CA ILE A 65 5.54 19.01 -8.27
C ILE A 65 4.83 19.15 -9.62
N GLU A 66 3.72 18.45 -9.82
CA GLU A 66 2.94 18.53 -11.06
C GLU A 66 2.35 19.93 -11.27
N ARG A 67 1.85 20.60 -10.23
CA ARG A 67 1.36 21.99 -10.34
C ARG A 67 2.44 22.97 -10.75
N VAL A 68 3.66 22.84 -10.24
CA VAL A 68 4.80 23.72 -10.62
C VAL A 68 5.24 23.46 -12.07
N ARG A 69 5.18 22.22 -12.54
CA ARG A 69 5.64 21.85 -13.88
C ARG A 69 4.70 22.30 -15.00
N PHE A 70 3.41 22.41 -14.72
CA PHE A 70 2.36 22.70 -15.70
C PHE A 70 1.61 24.03 -15.46
N GLY A 71 2.02 24.80 -14.45
CA GLY A 71 1.50 26.13 -14.13
C GLY A 71 2.34 27.29 -14.67
#